data_AF-A0A536T272-F1
#
_entry.id   AF-A0A536T272-F1
#
_cell.length_a   1.000
_cell.length_b   1.000
_cell.length_c   1.000
_cell.angle_alpha   90.00
_cell.angle_beta   90.00
_cell.angle_gamma   90.00
#
_symmetry.space_group_name_H-M   'P 1'
#
loop_
_entity.id
_entity.type
_entity.pdbx_description
1 polymer ?
#
loop_
_entity_poly.entity_id
_entity_poly.type
_entity_poly.pdbx_seq_one_letter_code
_entity_poly.pdbx_strand_id
1 'polypeptide(L)' 'MPARSIASLTIAFGMVSIPVKLYAATQGMAGISFNLLHRGCGSRLKQQYLCAREGVVVERADMVK' A
#
# COMPACT_ATOMS: atom_id res chain seq x y z
N MET A 1 -5.88 18.72 3.04
CA MET A 1 -6.11 17.42 3.72
C MET A 1 -5.74 17.57 5.18
N PRO A 2 -6.54 17.07 6.14
CA PRO A 2 -6.15 17.06 7.54
C PRO A 2 -4.90 16.18 7.71
N ALA A 3 -4.01 16.54 8.64
CA ALA A 3 -2.83 15.74 8.96
C ALA A 3 -3.27 14.34 9.43
N ARG A 4 -2.89 13.29 8.70
CA ARG A 4 -3.09 11.90 9.13
C ARG A 4 -1.81 11.41 9.80
N SER A 5 -1.98 10.75 10.95
CA SER A 5 -0.87 10.05 11.59
C SER A 5 -0.41 8.89 10.71
N ILE A 6 0.90 8.73 10.57
CA ILE A 6 1.52 7.62 9.86
C ILE A 6 1.51 6.35 10.72
N ALA A 7 1.77 6.53 12.01
CA ALA A 7 1.81 5.45 12.99
C ALA A 7 1.45 5.96 14.38
N SER A 8 0.99 5.04 15.22
CA SER A 8 0.88 5.21 16.67
C SER A 8 2.09 4.54 17.31
N LEU A 9 2.85 5.27 18.10
CA LEU A 9 4.09 4.81 18.73
C LEU A 9 4.03 5.05 20.24
N THR A 10 4.95 4.42 20.96
CA THR A 10 5.13 4.62 22.39
C THR A 10 6.58 5.00 22.62
N ILE A 11 6.82 6.15 23.26
CA ILE A 11 8.16 6.59 23.65
C ILE A 11 8.33 6.27 25.13
N ALA A 12 9.38 5.51 25.45
CA ALA A 12 9.71 5.13 26.83
C ALA A 12 10.89 5.96 27.35
N PHE A 13 10.73 6.53 28.54
CA PHE A 13 11.80 7.20 29.30
C PHE A 13 11.90 6.54 30.67
N GLY A 14 12.90 5.69 30.86
CA GLY A 14 13.03 4.88 32.08
C GLY A 14 11.82 3.97 32.26
N MET A 15 11.03 4.22 33.32
CA MET A 15 9.80 3.48 33.64
C MET A 15 8.51 4.14 33.13
N VAL A 16 8.59 5.28 32.43
CA VAL A 16 7.42 6.00 31.94
C VAL A 16 7.23 5.74 30.45
N SER A 17 5.99 5.42 30.06
CA SER A 17 5.59 5.08 28.70
C SER A 17 4.54 6.07 28.20
N ILE A 18 4.86 6.81 27.13
CA ILE A 18 4.01 7.88 26.60
C ILE A 18 3.55 7.51 25.18
N PRO A 19 2.24 7.34 24.95
CA PRO A 19 1.72 7.11 23.61
C PRO A 19 1.77 8.41 22.79
N VAL A 20 2.29 8.32 21.57
CA VAL A 20 2.41 9.44 20.63
C VAL A 20 1.90 9.05 19.25
N LYS A 21 1.44 10.06 18.50
CA LYS A 21 1.06 9.90 17.09
C LYS A 21 2.14 10.55 16.23
N LEU A 22 2.68 9.79 15.28
CA LEU A 22 3.72 10.28 14.38
C LEU A 22 3.08 10.92 13.14
N TYR A 23 3.45 12.17 12.86
CA TYR A 23 2.99 12.93 11.69
C TYR A 23 4.21 13.33 10.85
N ALA A 24 4.12 13.18 9.53
CA ALA A 24 5.17 13.70 8.64
C ALA A 24 5.09 15.23 8.55
N ALA A 25 6.23 15.90 8.74
CA ALA A 25 6.38 17.33 8.51
C ALA A 25 6.38 17.69 7.01
N THR A 26 6.86 16.77 6.17
CA THR A 26 6.91 16.91 4.71
C THR A 26 6.29 15.69 4.05
N GLN A 27 5.39 15.89 3.09
CA GLN A 27 4.82 14.81 2.29
C GLN A 27 5.61 14.73 0.99
N GLY A 28 6.46 13.70 0.84
CA GLY A 28 7.30 13.52 -0.35
C GLY A 28 6.54 13.23 -1.65
N MET A 29 5.22 13.02 -1.60
CA MET A 29 4.40 12.76 -2.77
C MET A 29 3.04 13.45 -2.66
N ALA A 30 2.99 14.74 -3.00
CA ALA A 30 1.77 15.40 -3.45
C ALA A 30 1.49 15.01 -4.91
N GLY A 31 1.38 13.71 -5.19
CA GLY A 31 1.22 13.18 -6.54
C GLY A 31 -0.19 12.65 -6.74
N ILE A 32 -0.86 13.11 -7.79
CA ILE A 32 -2.12 12.52 -8.25
C ILE A 32 -1.81 11.10 -8.72
N SER A 33 -2.25 10.08 -7.97
CA SER A 33 -2.12 8.68 -8.38
C SER A 33 -3.27 8.33 -9.31
N PHE A 34 -2.96 7.94 -10.55
CA PHE A 34 -3.96 7.47 -11.50
C PHE A 34 -4.10 5.94 -11.41
N ASN A 35 -5.34 5.45 -11.50
CA ASN A 35 -5.57 4.04 -11.72
C ASN A 35 -5.19 3.70 -13.16
N LEU A 36 -4.61 2.52 -13.40
CA LEU A 36 -4.42 2.02 -14.75
C LEU A 36 -5.78 1.65 -15.34
N LEU A 37 -6.21 2.38 -16.37
CA LEU A 37 -7.49 2.17 -17.04
C LEU A 37 -7.28 1.52 -18.41
N HIS A 38 -8.18 0.61 -18.77
CA HIS A 38 -8.23 0.06 -20.12
C HIS A 38 -8.60 1.17 -21.12
N ARG A 39 -7.75 1.43 -22.12
CA ARG A 39 -7.91 2.54 -23.07
C ARG A 39 -9.26 2.52 -23.81
N GLY A 40 -9.78 1.33 -24.11
CA GLY A 40 -11.02 1.18 -24.88
C GLY A 40 -12.31 1.27 -24.05
N CYS A 41 -12.32 0.72 -22.83
CA CYS A 41 -13.56 0.63 -22.03
C CYS A 41 -13.52 1.42 -20.72
N GLY A 42 -12.41 2.09 -20.41
CA GLY A 42 -12.25 2.93 -19.21
C GLY A 42 -12.29 2.16 -17.88
N SER A 43 -12.37 0.83 -17.91
CA SER A 43 -12.42 0.00 -16.71
C SER A 43 -11.05 -0.08 -16.05
N ARG A 44 -11.02 -0.29 -14.73
CA ARG A 44 -9.77 -0.48 -13.98
C ARG A 44 -9.14 -1.82 -14.33
N LEU A 45 -7.85 -1.80 -14.66
CA LEU A 45 -7.10 -3.03 -14.89
C LEU A 45 -6.89 -3.78 -13.57
N LYS A 46 -7.05 -5.11 -13.61
CA LYS A 46 -6.69 -6.04 -12.53
C LYS A 46 -5.43 -6.78 -12.96
N GLN A 47 -4.40 -6.75 -12.13
CA GLN A 47 -3.18 -7.52 -12.36
C GLN A 47 -3.36 -8.92 -11.78
N GLN A 48 -3.21 -9.95 -12.61
CA GLN A 48 -3.25 -11.36 -12.21
C GLN A 48 -1.95 -12.04 -12.63
N TYR A 49 -1.49 -12.98 -11.81
CA TYR A 49 -0.38 -13.84 -12.18
C TYR A 49 -0.93 -15.03 -12.96
N LEU A 50 -0.38 -15.29 -14.14
CA LEU A 50 -0.79 -16.36 -15.03
C LEU A 50 0.40 -17.29 -15.28
N CYS A 51 0.19 -18.60 -15.17
CA CYS A 51 1.20 -19.59 -15.51
C CYS A 51 1.36 -19.61 -17.04
N ALA A 52 2.57 -19.32 -17.55
CA ALA A 52 2.81 -19.23 -19.00
C ALA A 52 2.65 -20.56 -19.75
N ARG A 53 2.73 -21.70 -19.07
CA ARG A 53 2.60 -23.04 -19.68
C ARG A 53 1.15 -23.50 -19.75
N GLU A 54 0.38 -23.26 -18.70
CA GLU A 54 -0.97 -23.83 -18.53
C GLU A 54 -2.07 -22.79 -18.75
N GLY A 55 -1.72 -21.50 -18.79
CA GLY A 55 -2.68 -20.40 -18.95
C GLY A 55 -3.60 -20.19 -17.76
N VAL A 56 -3.37 -20.90 -16.65
CA VAL A 56 -4.18 -20.85 -15.43
C VAL A 56 -3.72 -19.67 -14.55
N VAL A 57 -4.67 -19.02 -13.89
CA VAL A 57 -4.41 -17.98 -12.89
C VAL A 57 -3.78 -18.64 -11.66
N VAL A 58 -2.61 -18.16 -11.27
CA VAL A 58 -1.87 -18.69 -10.12
C VAL A 58 -2.29 -17.93 -8.88
N GLU A 59 -2.88 -18.65 -7.93
CA GLU A 59 -3.23 -18.13 -6.62
C GLU A 59 -1.98 -18.02 -5.73
N ARG A 60 -2.05 -17.14 -4.73
CA ARG A 60 -0.88 -16.81 -3.90
C ARG A 60 -0.37 -17.98 -3.05
N ALA A 61 -1.21 -18.98 -2.82
CA ALA A 61 -0.85 -20.22 -2.10
C ALA A 61 0.04 -21.15 -2.94
N ASP A 62 -0.13 -21.13 -4.25
CA ASP A 62 0.60 -22.00 -5.20
C ASP A 62 1.91 -21.36 -5.69
N MET A 63 2.19 -20.13 -5.26
CA MET A 63 3.43 -19.41 -5.56
C MET A 63 4.55 -19.83 -4.60
N VAL A 64 5.67 -20.29 -5.16
CA VAL A 64 6.91 -20.59 -4.43
C VAL A 64 7.99 -19.54 -4.77
N LYS A 65 8.88 -19.22 -3.82
CA LYS A 65 9.97 -18.24 -3.97
C LYS A 65 11.31 -18.90 -4.27
#